data_AF-A0A365QQR7-F1
#
_entry.id   AF-A0A365QQR7-F1
#
_cell.length_a   1.000
_cell.length_b   1.000
_cell.length_c   1.000
_cell.angle_alpha   90.00
_cell.angle_beta   90.00
_cell.angle_gamma   90.00
#
_symmetry.space_group_name_H-M   'P 1'
#
loop_
_entity.id
_entity.type
_entity.pdbx_description
1 polymer ?
#
loop_
_entity_poly.entity_id
_entity_poly.type
_entity_poly.pdbx_seq_one_letter_code
_entity_poly.pdbx_strand_id
1 'polypeptide(L)'
;MPRTPTDRAPQRPAREQPLAHKISALRPLSSDARAQQVTDVVDAFRRLRGSVVRFIRMFSAAHAENAQDDALSAMGFRELLSTLEDDARTARFTRLPELERAIGHARRLERTRDDVFSDSFSNDPAAMRDAVAALERVDVLFVGLCVEYVMERHAPASRPVSPSAPASPSAALPLTDRPTALC
;
A
#
# COMPACT_ATOMS: atom_id res chain seq x y z
N MET A 1 34.11 4.70 -86.35
CA MET A 1 33.01 5.08 -85.43
C MET A 1 33.59 5.53 -84.10
N PRO A 2 34.02 6.79 -83.96
CA PRO A 2 34.53 7.33 -82.69
C PRO A 2 33.41 7.99 -81.89
N ARG A 3 33.33 7.67 -80.59
CA ARG A 3 32.48 8.36 -79.61
C ARG A 3 33.33 9.12 -78.61
N THR A 4 32.69 10.12 -77.99
CA THR A 4 33.07 10.97 -76.83
C THR A 4 33.76 12.29 -77.21
N PRO A 5 33.42 13.44 -76.58
CA PRO A 5 33.37 13.61 -75.13
C PRO A 5 32.15 14.33 -74.52
N THR A 6 31.85 13.92 -73.28
CA THR A 6 31.54 14.74 -72.10
C THR A 6 31.02 16.16 -72.33
N ASP A 7 29.74 16.38 -71.99
CA ASP A 7 29.32 17.66 -71.42
C ASP A 7 28.74 17.42 -70.01
N ARG A 8 29.34 18.11 -69.06
CA ARG A 8 29.16 17.95 -67.62
C ARG A 8 28.34 19.13 -67.15
N ALA A 9 27.02 18.98 -67.10
CA ALA A 9 26.15 20.00 -66.53
C ALA A 9 26.35 20.06 -64.99
N PRO A 10 26.40 21.27 -64.40
CA PRO A 10 26.86 21.48 -63.03
C PRO A 10 25.87 20.94 -61.99
N GLN A 11 26.42 20.28 -60.98
CA GLN A 11 25.72 19.88 -59.76
C GLN A 11 25.12 21.14 -59.11
N ARG A 12 23.80 21.20 -59.02
CA ARG A 12 23.13 22.19 -58.17
C ARG A 12 23.56 21.92 -56.74
N PRO A 13 24.12 22.91 -56.01
CA PRO A 13 24.39 22.71 -54.59
C PRO A 13 23.06 22.40 -53.91
N ALA A 14 23.01 21.27 -53.21
CA ALA A 14 21.94 20.99 -52.27
C ALA A 14 21.91 22.19 -51.32
N ARG A 15 20.86 23.00 -51.41
CA ARG A 15 20.55 23.96 -50.35
C ARG A 15 20.22 23.11 -49.14
N GLU A 16 21.20 22.89 -48.28
CA GLU A 16 20.98 22.61 -46.88
C GLU A 16 20.25 23.83 -46.32
N GLN A 17 18.93 23.84 -46.46
CA GLN A 17 18.11 24.71 -45.65
C GLN A 17 18.21 24.12 -44.24
N PRO A 18 18.77 24.85 -43.26
CA PRO A 18 18.70 24.41 -41.89
C PRO A 18 17.21 24.35 -41.57
N LEU A 19 16.71 23.13 -41.38
CA LEU A 19 15.38 22.89 -40.87
C LEU A 19 15.35 23.44 -39.44
N ALA A 20 15.17 24.75 -39.33
CA ALA A 20 14.88 25.46 -38.09
C ALA A 20 13.44 25.09 -37.68
N HIS A 21 13.22 23.81 -37.43
CA HIS A 21 11.97 23.31 -36.91
C HIS A 21 11.96 23.57 -35.41
N LYS A 22 11.22 24.61 -35.04
CA LYS A 22 10.84 24.86 -33.65
C LYS A 22 9.98 23.68 -33.19
N ILE A 23 10.60 22.72 -32.50
CA ILE A 23 9.87 21.65 -31.81
C ILE A 23 9.03 22.35 -30.74
N SER A 24 7.74 22.50 -31.01
CA SER A 24 6.78 23.01 -30.05
C SER A 24 6.07 21.81 -29.45
N ALA A 25 6.11 21.67 -28.13
CA ALA A 25 5.32 20.64 -27.46
C ALA A 25 3.85 20.84 -27.83
N LEU A 26 3.23 19.82 -28.43
CA LEU A 26 1.80 19.83 -28.71
C LEU A 26 1.06 19.90 -27.36
N ARG A 27 0.02 20.73 -27.27
CA ARG A 27 -0.89 20.68 -26.12
C ARG A 27 -1.41 19.24 -26.00
N PRO A 28 -1.43 18.64 -24.80
CA PRO A 28 -2.05 17.33 -24.59
C PRO A 28 -3.44 17.35 -25.19
N LEU A 29 -3.75 16.34 -26.00
CA LEU A 29 -5.10 16.19 -26.52
C LEU A 29 -6.01 15.90 -25.32
N SER A 30 -7.28 16.33 -25.39
CA SER A 30 -8.25 16.02 -24.33
C SER A 30 -8.38 14.49 -24.08
N SER A 31 -8.04 13.67 -25.09
CA SER A 31 -7.90 12.22 -24.96
C SER A 31 -6.81 11.77 -23.99
N ASP A 32 -5.69 12.50 -23.90
CA ASP A 32 -4.55 12.16 -23.06
C ASP A 32 -4.88 12.41 -21.58
N ALA A 33 -5.59 13.51 -21.32
CA ALA A 33 -6.09 13.82 -19.98
C ALA A 33 -7.12 12.79 -19.51
N ARG A 34 -8.01 12.33 -20.40
CA ARG A 34 -8.96 11.25 -20.10
C ARG A 34 -8.26 9.93 -19.83
N ALA A 35 -7.31 9.55 -20.69
CA ALA A 35 -6.53 8.33 -20.52
C ALA A 35 -5.81 8.32 -19.16
N GLN A 36 -5.20 9.44 -18.76
CA GLN A 36 -4.56 9.57 -17.45
C GLN A 36 -5.56 9.35 -16.30
N GLN A 37 -6.74 9.95 -16.37
CA GLN A 37 -7.76 9.76 -15.33
C GLN A 37 -8.22 8.31 -15.22
N VAL A 38 -8.35 7.60 -16.35
CA VAL A 38 -8.70 6.17 -16.35
C VAL A 38 -7.60 5.37 -15.65
N THR A 39 -6.34 5.65 -15.99
CA THR A 39 -5.18 5.05 -15.34
C THR A 39 -5.18 5.30 -13.84
N ASP A 40 -5.47 6.53 -13.39
CA ASP A 40 -5.49 6.87 -11.97
C ASP A 40 -6.55 6.07 -11.20
N VAL A 41 -7.74 5.89 -11.76
CA VAL A 41 -8.82 5.06 -11.16
C VAL A 41 -8.38 3.60 -11.05
N VAL A 42 -7.82 3.03 -12.13
CA VAL A 42 -7.35 1.64 -12.17
C VAL A 42 -6.21 1.42 -11.19
N ASP A 43 -5.28 2.37 -11.09
CA ASP A 43 -4.16 2.32 -10.16
C ASP A 43 -4.60 2.45 -8.71
N ALA A 44 -5.55 3.34 -8.40
CA ALA A 44 -6.13 3.44 -7.06
C ALA A 44 -6.81 2.12 -6.65
N PHE A 45 -7.57 1.50 -7.56
CA PHE A 45 -8.17 0.19 -7.33
C PHE A 45 -7.12 -0.92 -7.13
N ARG A 46 -6.06 -0.93 -7.96
CA ARG A 46 -4.94 -1.86 -7.84
C ARG A 46 -4.23 -1.74 -6.49
N ARG A 47 -3.99 -0.51 -6.02
CA ARG A 47 -3.41 -0.24 -4.69
C ARG A 47 -4.29 -0.75 -3.57
N LEU A 48 -5.59 -0.43 -3.62
CA LEU A 48 -6.59 -0.91 -2.66
C LEU A 48 -6.59 -2.45 -2.57
N ARG A 49 -6.63 -3.14 -3.73
CA ARG A 49 -6.54 -4.61 -3.78
C ARG A 49 -5.24 -5.10 -3.13
N GLY A 50 -4.12 -4.46 -3.43
CA GLY A 50 -2.83 -4.79 -2.84
C GLY A 50 -2.80 -4.62 -1.31
N SER A 51 -3.47 -3.60 -0.77
CA SER A 51 -3.60 -3.41 0.68
C SER A 51 -4.43 -4.49 1.34
N VAL A 52 -5.55 -4.90 0.73
CA VAL A 52 -6.37 -6.03 1.20
C VAL A 52 -5.55 -7.33 1.24
N VAL A 53 -4.84 -7.65 0.16
CA VAL A 53 -3.95 -8.82 0.09
C VAL A 53 -2.90 -8.79 1.20
N ARG A 54 -2.24 -7.65 1.41
CA ARG A 54 -1.25 -7.49 2.50
C ARG A 54 -1.87 -7.64 3.87
N PHE A 55 -3.10 -7.16 4.08
CA PHE A 55 -3.79 -7.28 5.37
C PHE A 55 -4.13 -8.75 5.66
N ILE A 56 -4.66 -9.49 4.68
CA ILE A 56 -4.91 -10.93 4.81
C ILE A 56 -3.64 -11.67 5.27
N ARG A 57 -2.49 -11.35 4.67
CA ARG A 57 -1.20 -11.95 5.04
C ARG A 57 -0.80 -11.69 6.50
N MET A 58 -1.20 -10.55 7.09
CA MET A 58 -0.89 -10.28 8.50
C MET A 58 -1.62 -11.23 9.46
N PHE A 59 -2.74 -11.80 9.04
CA PHE A 59 -3.39 -12.88 9.79
C PHE A 59 -2.66 -14.22 9.61
N SER A 60 -2.17 -14.52 8.39
CA SER A 60 -1.53 -15.79 8.05
C SER A 60 -0.01 -15.91 8.32
N ALA A 61 0.66 -14.87 8.83
CA ALA A 61 2.12 -14.76 9.00
C ALA A 61 2.79 -15.82 9.92
N ALA A 62 2.17 -16.98 10.13
CA ALA A 62 2.79 -18.16 10.68
C ALA A 62 3.45 -19.05 9.61
N HIS A 63 2.86 -19.38 8.45
CA HIS A 63 3.45 -20.42 7.57
C HIS A 63 3.01 -20.32 6.08
N ALA A 64 4.00 -20.28 5.15
CA ALA A 64 3.94 -20.49 3.68
C ALA A 64 3.71 -19.27 2.74
N GLU A 65 4.75 -18.46 2.57
CA GLU A 65 4.74 -17.16 1.87
C GLU A 65 4.51 -17.20 0.33
N ASN A 66 4.85 -18.30 -0.38
CA ASN A 66 4.91 -18.25 -1.86
C ASN A 66 3.67 -18.83 -2.56
N ALA A 67 3.16 -19.99 -2.14
CA ALA A 67 1.98 -20.61 -2.76
C ALA A 67 0.68 -19.84 -2.44
N GLN A 68 0.65 -19.16 -1.30
CA GLN A 68 -0.48 -18.35 -0.89
C GLN A 68 -0.56 -17.03 -1.68
N ASP A 69 0.57 -16.48 -2.16
CA ASP A 69 0.56 -15.22 -2.91
C ASP A 69 -0.17 -15.36 -4.26
N ASP A 70 0.17 -16.39 -5.04
CA ASP A 70 -0.47 -16.65 -6.33
C ASP A 70 -1.97 -16.92 -6.16
N ALA A 71 -2.37 -17.62 -5.09
CA ALA A 71 -3.77 -17.85 -4.77
C ALA A 71 -4.52 -16.55 -4.44
N LEU A 72 -3.98 -15.69 -3.56
CA LEU A 72 -4.58 -14.40 -3.25
C LEU A 72 -4.62 -13.48 -4.48
N SER A 73 -3.61 -13.57 -5.36
CA SER A 73 -3.52 -12.78 -6.59
C SER A 73 -4.53 -13.22 -7.65
N ALA A 74 -4.93 -14.50 -7.67
CA ALA A 74 -5.97 -15.01 -8.56
C ALA A 74 -7.40 -14.69 -8.10
N MET A 75 -7.62 -14.48 -6.80
CA MET A 75 -8.96 -14.26 -6.25
C MET A 75 -9.62 -12.96 -6.74
N GLY A 76 -10.94 -13.02 -6.88
CA GLY A 76 -11.77 -11.85 -7.14
C GLY A 76 -11.71 -10.84 -5.98
N PHE A 77 -11.98 -9.57 -6.23
CA PHE A 77 -11.91 -8.55 -5.17
C PHE A 77 -12.93 -8.82 -4.05
N ARG A 78 -14.16 -9.20 -4.40
CA ARG A 78 -15.16 -9.62 -3.41
C ARG A 78 -14.73 -10.83 -2.58
N GLU A 79 -14.11 -11.80 -3.23
CA GLU A 79 -13.60 -13.01 -2.57
C GLU A 79 -12.51 -12.65 -1.57
N LEU A 80 -11.54 -11.81 -1.97
CA LEU A 80 -10.53 -11.26 -1.06
C LEU A 80 -11.14 -10.55 0.15
N LEU A 81 -12.18 -9.74 -0.06
CA LEU A 81 -12.84 -9.05 1.06
C LEU A 81 -13.54 -10.02 2.00
N SER A 82 -14.15 -11.09 1.49
CA SER A 82 -14.72 -12.15 2.33
C SER A 82 -13.64 -12.90 3.11
N THR A 83 -12.54 -13.29 2.45
CA THR A 83 -11.38 -13.92 3.11
C THR A 83 -10.82 -13.04 4.23
N LEU A 84 -10.66 -11.74 3.98
CA LEU A 84 -10.21 -10.79 5.00
C LEU A 84 -11.15 -10.74 6.21
N GLU A 85 -12.46 -10.76 5.96
CA GLU A 85 -13.50 -10.77 7.00
C GLU A 85 -13.40 -12.04 7.87
N ASP A 86 -13.25 -13.20 7.23
CA ASP A 86 -13.19 -14.51 7.89
C ASP A 86 -11.89 -14.70 8.68
N ASP A 87 -10.75 -14.28 8.11
CA ASP A 87 -9.45 -14.32 8.78
C ASP A 87 -9.43 -13.37 9.98
N ALA A 88 -10.00 -12.17 9.86
CA ALA A 88 -10.09 -11.23 10.96
C ALA A 88 -10.96 -11.76 12.12
N ARG A 89 -12.08 -12.42 11.81
CA ARG A 89 -12.91 -13.11 12.83
C ARG A 89 -12.14 -14.23 13.51
N THR A 90 -11.45 -15.05 12.74
CA THR A 90 -10.65 -16.19 13.23
C THR A 90 -9.53 -15.70 14.14
N ALA A 91 -8.87 -14.60 13.76
CA ALA A 91 -7.82 -13.96 14.54
C ALA A 91 -8.34 -13.13 15.74
N ARG A 92 -9.66 -13.06 15.94
CA ARG A 92 -10.32 -12.22 16.97
C ARG A 92 -9.87 -10.77 16.91
N PHE A 93 -9.81 -10.23 15.69
CA PHE A 93 -9.43 -8.85 15.44
C PHE A 93 -10.28 -7.89 16.29
N THR A 94 -9.61 -7.05 17.08
CA THR A 94 -10.23 -6.19 18.10
C THR A 94 -11.17 -5.13 17.50
N ARG A 95 -10.82 -4.61 16.33
CA ARG A 95 -11.58 -3.58 15.59
C ARG A 95 -12.41 -4.15 14.45
N LEU A 96 -13.01 -5.34 14.66
CA LEU A 96 -13.84 -6.01 13.65
C LEU A 96 -14.99 -5.12 13.11
N PRO A 97 -15.74 -4.35 13.91
CA PRO A 97 -16.81 -3.50 13.40
C PRO A 97 -16.33 -2.36 12.48
N GLU A 98 -15.14 -1.84 12.70
CA GLU A 98 -14.48 -0.88 11.81
C GLU A 98 -14.08 -1.53 10.49
N LEU A 99 -13.52 -2.74 10.56
CA LEU A 99 -13.11 -3.51 9.39
C LEU A 99 -14.31 -3.87 8.51
N GLU A 100 -15.41 -4.35 9.10
CA GLU A 100 -16.64 -4.68 8.37
C GLU A 100 -17.23 -3.44 7.67
N ARG A 101 -17.17 -2.27 8.31
CA ARG A 101 -17.54 -1.00 7.67
C ARG A 101 -16.63 -0.69 6.48
N ALA A 102 -15.32 -0.79 6.63
CA ALA A 102 -14.35 -0.56 5.55
C ALA A 102 -14.57 -1.53 4.38
N ILE A 103 -14.82 -2.82 4.66
CA ILE A 103 -15.21 -3.84 3.68
C ILE A 103 -16.49 -3.44 2.96
N GLY A 104 -17.51 -2.96 3.69
CA GLY A 104 -18.74 -2.44 3.10
C GLY A 104 -18.52 -1.26 2.14
N HIS A 105 -17.60 -0.35 2.48
CA HIS A 105 -17.19 0.72 1.57
C HIS A 105 -16.47 0.19 0.32
N ALA A 106 -15.53 -0.73 0.48
CA ALA A 106 -14.80 -1.35 -0.63
C ALA A 106 -15.74 -2.10 -1.59
N ARG A 107 -16.71 -2.87 -1.08
CA ARG A 107 -17.69 -3.60 -1.89
C ARG A 107 -18.52 -2.66 -2.77
N ARG A 108 -18.85 -1.46 -2.29
CA ARG A 108 -19.56 -0.45 -3.10
C ARG A 108 -18.71 0.13 -4.23
N LEU A 109 -17.39 0.19 -4.04
CA LEU A 109 -16.43 0.72 -5.02
C LEU A 109 -15.94 -0.33 -6.02
N GLU A 110 -16.30 -1.61 -5.86
CA GLU A 110 -15.91 -2.69 -6.78
C GLU A 110 -16.28 -2.37 -8.24
N ARG A 111 -17.47 -1.80 -8.46
CA ARG A 111 -17.98 -1.48 -9.81
C ARG A 111 -17.24 -0.33 -10.49
N THR A 112 -16.58 0.54 -9.72
CA THR A 112 -15.88 1.71 -10.24
C THR A 112 -14.81 1.34 -11.28
N ARG A 113 -14.20 0.15 -11.16
CA ARG A 113 -13.27 -0.37 -12.16
C ARG A 113 -13.92 -0.58 -13.53
N ASP A 114 -15.14 -1.11 -13.55
CA ASP A 114 -15.84 -1.45 -14.79
C ASP A 114 -16.56 -0.22 -15.35
N ASP A 115 -17.09 0.62 -14.46
CA ASP A 115 -17.77 1.87 -14.82
C ASP A 115 -16.84 2.85 -15.56
N VAL A 116 -15.52 2.78 -15.33
CA VAL A 116 -14.53 3.64 -16.01
C VAL A 116 -14.51 3.46 -17.54
N PHE A 117 -15.00 2.33 -18.03
CA PHE A 117 -15.11 2.04 -19.46
C PHE A 117 -16.46 2.44 -20.06
N SER A 118 -17.39 2.94 -19.25
CA SER A 118 -18.65 3.48 -19.74
C SER A 118 -18.46 4.90 -20.32
N ASP A 119 -19.17 5.20 -21.40
CA ASP A 119 -19.11 6.54 -22.02
C ASP A 119 -19.62 7.64 -21.08
N SER A 120 -20.58 7.33 -20.19
CA SER A 120 -21.11 8.32 -19.25
C SER A 120 -20.09 8.70 -18.19
N PHE A 121 -19.40 7.73 -17.58
CA PHE A 121 -18.44 7.99 -16.51
C PHE A 121 -17.09 8.48 -17.04
N SER A 122 -16.60 7.92 -18.16
CA SER A 122 -15.32 8.30 -18.74
C SER A 122 -15.28 9.74 -19.28
N ASN A 123 -16.44 10.35 -19.52
CA ASN A 123 -16.57 11.75 -19.93
C ASN A 123 -16.85 12.71 -18.75
N ASP A 124 -16.88 12.20 -17.50
CA ASP A 124 -17.05 13.01 -16.29
C ASP A 124 -15.76 13.03 -15.44
N PRO A 125 -14.87 14.01 -15.67
CA PRO A 125 -13.60 14.09 -14.95
C PRO A 125 -13.76 14.41 -13.46
N ALA A 126 -14.90 14.97 -13.03
CA ALA A 126 -15.17 15.20 -11.62
C ALA A 126 -15.52 13.89 -10.93
N ALA A 127 -16.42 13.09 -11.52
CA ALA A 127 -16.76 11.76 -11.02
C ALA A 127 -15.53 10.84 -10.94
N MET A 128 -14.62 10.90 -11.91
CA MET A 128 -13.37 10.11 -11.88
C MET A 128 -12.46 10.51 -10.71
N ARG A 129 -12.30 11.81 -10.44
CA ARG A 129 -11.51 12.27 -9.27
C ARG A 129 -12.16 11.88 -7.96
N ASP A 130 -13.48 11.98 -7.86
CA ASP A 130 -14.22 11.60 -6.65
C ASP A 130 -14.11 10.09 -6.39
N ALA A 131 -14.14 9.29 -7.46
CA ALA A 131 -13.89 7.85 -7.41
C ALA A 131 -12.47 7.51 -6.92
N VAL A 132 -11.43 8.15 -7.47
CA VAL A 132 -10.04 7.99 -6.99
C VAL A 132 -9.96 8.33 -5.50
N ALA A 133 -10.49 9.49 -5.09
CA ALA A 133 -10.46 9.90 -3.70
C ALA A 133 -11.23 8.93 -2.78
N ALA A 134 -12.32 8.33 -3.27
CA ALA A 134 -13.05 7.31 -2.51
C ALA A 134 -12.25 6.01 -2.34
N LEU A 135 -11.59 5.55 -3.41
CA LEU A 135 -10.70 4.38 -3.38
C LEU A 135 -9.54 4.61 -2.42
N GLU A 136 -8.87 5.76 -2.49
CA GLU A 136 -7.76 6.13 -1.62
C GLU A 136 -8.18 6.24 -0.15
N ARG A 137 -9.34 6.82 0.15
CA ARG A 137 -9.87 6.87 1.52
C ARG A 137 -10.04 5.46 2.10
N VAL A 138 -10.59 4.54 1.33
CA VAL A 138 -10.79 3.16 1.78
C VAL A 138 -9.46 2.42 1.90
N ASP A 139 -8.51 2.67 0.99
CA ASP A 139 -7.15 2.12 1.08
C ASP A 139 -6.45 2.55 2.38
N VAL A 140 -6.50 3.84 2.70
CA VAL A 140 -5.95 4.39 3.95
C VAL A 140 -6.61 3.78 5.19
N LEU A 141 -7.92 3.50 5.15
CA LEU A 141 -8.61 2.80 6.25
C LEU A 141 -8.07 1.38 6.46
N PHE A 142 -7.88 0.61 5.38
CA PHE A 142 -7.30 -0.73 5.49
C PHE A 142 -5.85 -0.70 5.99
N VAL A 143 -5.04 0.24 5.48
CA VAL A 143 -3.65 0.41 5.93
C VAL A 143 -3.61 0.77 7.42
N GLY A 144 -4.44 1.71 7.87
CA GLY A 144 -4.52 2.10 9.28
C GLY A 144 -4.90 0.94 10.20
N LEU A 145 -5.97 0.22 9.87
CA LEU A 145 -6.41 -0.96 10.63
C LEU A 145 -5.35 -2.06 10.67
N CYS A 146 -4.67 -2.30 9.55
CA CYS A 146 -3.59 -3.28 9.44
C CYS A 146 -2.37 -2.90 10.29
N VAL A 147 -1.94 -1.64 10.25
CA VAL A 147 -0.82 -1.15 11.06
C VAL A 147 -1.15 -1.23 12.55
N GLU A 148 -2.34 -0.80 12.96
CA GLU A 148 -2.77 -0.93 14.35
C GLU A 148 -2.76 -2.39 14.82
N TYR A 149 -3.29 -3.32 14.01
CA TYR A 149 -3.24 -4.75 14.30
C TYR A 149 -1.81 -5.25 14.53
N VAL A 150 -0.89 -4.91 13.63
CA VAL A 150 0.52 -5.30 13.72
C VAL A 150 1.16 -4.71 14.98
N MET A 151 0.89 -3.46 15.31
CA MET A 151 1.39 -2.82 16.53
C MET A 151 0.84 -3.48 17.80
N GLU A 152 -0.45 -3.81 17.85
CA GLU A 152 -1.05 -4.55 18.98
C GLU A 152 -0.40 -5.93 19.16
N ARG A 153 -0.14 -6.64 18.04
CA ARG A 153 0.49 -7.97 18.06
C ARG A 153 1.95 -7.95 18.50
N HIS A 154 2.67 -6.87 18.23
CA HIS A 154 4.09 -6.71 18.57
C HIS A 154 4.34 -5.85 19.81
N ALA A 155 3.29 -5.40 20.51
CA ALA A 155 3.44 -4.72 21.78
C ALA A 155 4.18 -5.65 22.76
N PRO A 156 5.33 -5.24 23.32
CA PRO A 156 6.07 -6.08 24.24
C PRO A 156 5.16 -6.38 25.44
N ALA A 157 4.94 -7.66 25.73
CA ALA A 157 4.26 -8.07 26.93
C ALA A 157 5.01 -7.44 28.11
N SER A 158 4.39 -6.46 28.77
CA SER A 158 4.93 -5.82 29.96
C SER A 158 5.35 -6.91 30.92
N ARG A 159 6.67 -7.14 30.99
CA ARG A 159 7.25 -8.17 31.83
C ARG A 159 6.76 -7.86 33.24
N PRO A 160 6.10 -8.79 33.95
CA PRO A 160 5.73 -8.53 35.33
C PRO A 160 7.02 -8.18 36.05
N VAL A 161 7.11 -6.94 36.55
CA VAL A 161 8.08 -6.57 37.56
C VAL A 161 7.85 -7.57 38.67
N SER A 162 8.77 -8.53 38.81
CA SER A 162 8.78 -9.40 39.98
C SER A 162 8.72 -8.46 41.19
N PRO A 163 7.75 -8.64 42.11
CA PRO A 163 7.79 -7.91 43.36
C PRO A 163 9.10 -8.32 44.02
N SER A 164 10.07 -7.40 44.04
CA SER A 164 11.21 -7.51 44.93
C SER A 164 10.61 -7.69 46.31
N ALA A 165 10.75 -8.90 46.84
CA ALA A 165 10.27 -9.26 48.16
C ALA A 165 10.85 -8.26 49.18
N PRO A 166 10.07 -7.82 50.17
CA PRO A 166 10.53 -6.84 51.14
C PRO A 166 11.68 -7.46 51.94
N ALA A 167 12.86 -6.84 51.84
CA ALA A 167 13.95 -7.10 52.76
C ALA A 167 13.54 -6.58 54.14
N SER A 168 13.47 -7.46 55.13
CA SER A 168 13.49 -7.14 56.57
C SER A 168 13.76 -8.42 57.38
N PRO A 169 14.33 -8.33 58.58
CA PRO A 169 15.59 -7.67 58.94
C PRO A 169 16.52 -8.67 59.67
N SER A 170 17.82 -8.67 59.38
CA SER A 170 18.78 -9.43 60.22
C SER A 170 19.07 -8.60 61.47
N ALA A 171 18.39 -8.93 62.56
CA ALA A 171 18.65 -8.41 63.89
C ALA A 171 20.05 -8.84 64.33
N ALA A 172 21.01 -7.91 64.22
CA ALA A 172 22.29 -8.02 64.90
C ALA A 172 22.15 -7.45 66.31
N LEU A 173 22.26 -8.32 67.32
CA LEU A 173 22.92 -8.11 68.61
C LEU A 173 22.70 -9.39 69.45
N PRO A 174 23.75 -9.88 70.13
CA PRO A 174 23.77 -9.63 71.56
C PRO A 174 25.11 -9.06 72.05
N LEU A 175 24.97 -7.96 72.78
CA LEU A 175 25.90 -7.46 73.77
C LEU A 175 25.83 -8.39 74.99
N THR A 176 26.97 -8.91 75.44
CA THR A 176 27.29 -9.10 76.87
C THR A 176 28.77 -9.38 77.00
N ASP A 177 29.47 -8.37 77.50
CA ASP A 177 30.86 -8.39 77.93
C ASP A 177 30.88 -8.28 79.47
N ARG A 178 31.92 -8.84 80.11
CA ARG A 178 32.30 -8.87 81.55
C ARG A 178 31.76 -10.01 82.44
N PRO A 179 32.61 -10.59 83.33
CA PRO A 179 33.35 -9.92 84.44
C PRO A 179 34.88 -10.22 84.42
N THR A 180 35.81 -9.59 85.17
CA THR A 180 35.86 -9.26 86.61
C THR A 180 37.04 -8.30 86.87
N ALA A 181 36.94 -7.49 87.91
CA ALA A 181 37.97 -6.58 88.42
C ALA A 181 39.18 -7.30 89.06
N LEU A 182 40.35 -6.65 88.99
CA LEU A 182 41.49 -6.84 89.86
C LEU A 182 41.86 -5.46 90.43
N CYS A 183 42.04 -5.43 91.76
CA CYS A 183 42.49 -4.33 92.64
C CYS A 183 41.44 -3.28 93.07
#